data_AF-A0A420ALG4-F1
#
_entry.id   AF-A0A420ALG4-F1
#
_cell.length_a   1.000
_cell.length_b   1.000
_cell.length_c   1.000
_cell.angle_alpha   90.00
_cell.angle_beta   90.00
_cell.angle_gamma   90.00
#
_symmetry.space_group_name_H-M   'P 1'
#
loop_
_entity.id
_entity.type
_entity.pdbx_description
1 polymer ?
#
loop_
_entity_poly.entity_id
_entity_poly.type
_entity_poly.pdbx_seq_one_letter_code
_entity_poly.pdbx_strand_id
1 'polypeptide(L)'
;MINKFMALGAGLLLSANLMAQSAQDFKQTYADLSVFEDAFALKLKKGIKKKQIDQIGDTTLRRVALAMLDGKYNKEYRYATYSALLNPSTLGHQLSIGDGYSKYENITGVYLPKGRHIVIVDGIANGKEVNLVVPNWLRKAPDPTKPTEDPKGWGLEKEEFRLHNGVNIIQLNDFGSLAYIDYFSDQPEKEKPVTVHFPTGQVNGYFDIKKQGNKEWDSLIDHAVFPIMDAKGEHIQTAYPIEAMKKYAYGRGVELISNYDSLVFRQHRLMGLEKYKKIPKNRILARVNYNYYMFRDGDGVAYMGDKVGYAMGMVVDPASVIKGDPCWGFSHEVGHVHQTRPMFNWGGLGEVSNNLFSLYVTRSFGNKTRVSEQDNFEKAKSSIIEKRISYLSDPDVFNRLIPFWQLQLYFEGIGKHPDFYADLFEAFRQQNSVRPSRRGRSDWSSDRMMGERNPAVHQLNFVKTACEVAKIDLTDFFDKYGFFYIGTLEYDDYGKYTYTMTQEMVDECKKAIKNMNLSQPKVDLTTLRDN
;
A
#
# COMPACT_ATOMS: atom_id res chain seq x y z
N MET A 1 -40.62 2.97 -49.44
CA MET A 1 -41.73 3.64 -48.75
C MET A 1 -41.76 3.15 -47.31
N ILE A 2 -41.91 4.07 -46.35
CA ILE A 2 -42.11 3.86 -44.90
C ILE A 2 -40.83 3.76 -44.04
N ASN A 3 -40.43 4.94 -43.58
CA ASN A 3 -40.01 5.34 -42.23
C ASN A 3 -39.43 4.31 -41.25
N LYS A 4 -38.25 4.62 -40.72
CA LYS A 4 -37.97 4.61 -39.27
C LYS A 4 -36.84 5.58 -38.93
N PHE A 5 -37.22 6.71 -38.33
CA PHE A 5 -36.35 7.54 -37.51
C PHE A 5 -35.79 6.69 -36.36
N MET A 6 -34.47 6.72 -36.15
CA MET A 6 -33.88 6.39 -34.86
C MET A 6 -32.99 7.55 -34.44
N ALA A 7 -33.43 8.22 -33.37
CA ALA A 7 -32.77 9.32 -32.73
C ALA A 7 -31.40 8.90 -32.20
N LEU A 8 -30.35 9.63 -32.56
CA LEU A 8 -29.11 9.62 -31.81
C LEU A 8 -29.37 10.26 -30.45
N GLY A 9 -29.42 9.42 -29.40
CA GLY A 9 -29.34 9.89 -28.03
C GLY A 9 -27.93 10.43 -27.77
N ALA A 10 -27.83 11.76 -27.67
CA ALA A 10 -26.68 12.40 -27.06
C ALA A 10 -26.62 11.97 -25.59
N GLY A 11 -25.66 11.09 -25.28
CA GLY A 11 -25.31 10.77 -23.90
C GLY A 11 -24.77 12.02 -23.23
N LEU A 12 -25.62 12.67 -22.44
CA LEU A 12 -25.24 13.67 -21.45
C LEU A 12 -24.26 13.02 -20.47
N LEU A 13 -22.96 13.26 -20.70
CA LEU A 13 -21.95 13.22 -19.65
C LEU A 13 -22.37 14.26 -18.61
N LEU A 14 -22.98 13.80 -17.52
CA LEU A 14 -23.10 14.58 -16.30
C LEU A 14 -21.70 14.75 -15.72
N SER A 15 -20.94 15.71 -16.27
CA SER A 15 -19.80 16.28 -15.58
C SER A 15 -20.34 16.90 -14.28
N ALA A 16 -19.89 16.37 -13.15
CA ALA A 16 -20.05 17.01 -11.87
C ALA A 16 -19.71 18.50 -12.00
N ASN A 17 -20.55 19.36 -11.41
CA ASN A 17 -20.38 20.80 -11.40
C ASN A 17 -19.04 21.20 -10.77
N LEU A 18 -17.97 21.21 -11.56
CA LEU A 18 -16.82 22.06 -11.31
C LEU A 18 -17.33 23.48 -11.52
N MET A 19 -17.67 24.17 -10.43
CA MET A 19 -17.71 25.63 -10.44
C MET A 19 -16.31 26.08 -10.85
N ALA A 20 -16.11 26.34 -12.14
CA ALA A 20 -14.86 26.88 -12.65
C ALA A 20 -14.60 28.19 -11.90
N GLN A 21 -13.44 28.27 -11.23
CA GLN A 21 -13.03 29.49 -10.54
C GLN A 21 -13.00 30.63 -11.55
N SER A 22 -13.69 31.72 -11.22
CA SER A 22 -13.84 32.81 -12.17
C SER A 22 -12.53 33.60 -12.28
N ALA A 23 -12.28 34.24 -13.43
CA ALA A 23 -11.18 35.20 -13.56
C ALA A 23 -11.22 36.30 -12.47
N GLN A 24 -12.41 36.60 -11.95
CA GLN A 24 -12.61 37.51 -10.84
C GLN A 24 -12.06 36.98 -9.51
N ASP A 25 -12.21 35.67 -9.25
CA ASP A 25 -11.64 35.02 -8.06
C ASP A 25 -10.12 35.12 -8.01
N PHE A 26 -9.46 34.88 -9.15
CA PHE A 26 -8.01 35.02 -9.26
C PHE A 26 -7.59 36.48 -9.11
N LYS A 27 -8.27 37.42 -9.79
CA LYS A 27 -7.98 38.85 -9.68
C LYS A 27 -8.07 39.34 -8.23
N GLN A 28 -9.11 38.96 -7.51
CA GLN A 28 -9.27 39.31 -6.09
C GLN A 28 -8.16 38.67 -5.24
N THR A 29 -7.85 37.39 -5.47
CA THR A 29 -6.82 36.69 -4.69
C THR A 29 -5.43 37.31 -4.89
N TYR A 30 -5.07 37.69 -6.11
CA TYR A 30 -3.81 38.41 -6.36
C TYR A 30 -3.80 39.82 -5.78
N ALA A 31 -4.95 40.53 -5.76
CA ALA A 31 -5.06 41.81 -5.09
C ALA A 31 -4.84 41.66 -3.57
N ASP A 32 -5.45 40.64 -2.95
CA ASP A 32 -5.27 40.31 -1.54
C ASP A 32 -3.82 39.94 -1.21
N LEU A 33 -3.15 39.18 -2.10
CA LEU A 33 -1.74 38.80 -1.94
C LEU A 33 -0.76 39.96 -2.18
N SER A 34 -1.22 41.12 -2.66
CA SER A 34 -0.34 42.27 -2.94
C SER A 34 0.30 42.88 -1.68
N VAL A 35 -0.19 42.56 -0.48
CA VAL A 35 0.40 43.02 0.79
C VAL A 35 1.67 42.25 1.19
N PHE A 36 1.92 41.10 0.58
CA PHE A 36 3.07 40.24 0.90
C PHE A 36 4.30 40.59 0.05
N GLU A 37 5.49 40.39 0.61
CA GLU A 37 6.78 40.75 0.00
C GLU A 37 7.23 39.75 -1.06
N ASP A 38 7.01 38.46 -0.79
CA ASP A 38 7.49 37.34 -1.60
C ASP A 38 6.36 36.61 -2.34
N ALA A 39 6.71 35.87 -3.39
CA ALA A 39 5.77 35.14 -4.24
C ALA A 39 5.02 34.02 -3.48
N PHE A 40 5.57 33.53 -2.38
CA PHE A 40 4.93 32.54 -1.53
C PHE A 40 4.08 33.16 -0.42
N ALA A 41 4.01 34.48 -0.29
CA ALA A 41 3.30 35.14 0.80
C ALA A 41 3.75 34.66 2.20
N LEU A 42 5.06 34.52 2.41
CA LEU A 42 5.66 34.12 3.69
C LEU A 42 5.86 35.31 4.63
N LYS A 43 5.93 36.53 4.09
CA LYS A 43 6.18 37.74 4.86
C LYS A 43 5.42 38.94 4.30
N LEU A 44 4.97 39.84 5.18
CA LEU A 44 4.37 41.12 4.80
C LEU A 44 5.42 42.12 4.29
N LYS A 45 5.04 42.96 3.33
CA LYS A 45 5.85 44.11 2.89
C LYS A 45 6.14 45.04 4.07
N LYS A 46 7.31 45.67 4.05
CA LYS A 46 7.70 46.68 5.05
C LYS A 46 6.67 47.83 5.07
N GLY A 47 6.18 48.16 6.26
CA GLY A 47 5.26 49.28 6.47
C GLY A 47 3.78 48.96 6.28
N ILE A 48 3.41 47.71 5.96
CA ILE A 48 2.00 47.27 5.99
C ILE A 48 1.45 47.41 7.42
N LYS A 49 0.32 48.09 7.54
CA LYS A 49 -0.42 48.30 8.79
C LYS A 49 -1.74 47.55 8.76
N LYS A 50 -2.33 47.33 9.94
CA LYS A 50 -3.64 46.67 10.13
C LYS A 50 -4.72 47.17 9.17
N LYS A 51 -4.83 48.48 8.95
CA LYS A 51 -5.81 49.08 8.02
C LYS A 51 -5.73 48.56 6.58
N GLN A 52 -4.52 48.24 6.09
CA GLN A 52 -4.32 47.67 4.75
C GLN A 52 -4.67 46.18 4.75
N ILE A 53 -4.35 45.46 5.82
CA ILE A 53 -4.71 44.05 5.98
C ILE A 53 -6.23 43.90 6.06
N ASP A 54 -6.94 44.80 6.73
CA ASP A 54 -8.40 44.77 6.86
C ASP A 54 -9.14 44.86 5.51
N GLN A 55 -8.45 45.29 4.43
CA GLN A 55 -8.98 45.35 3.06
C GLN A 55 -8.92 44.01 2.30
N ILE A 56 -8.17 43.02 2.81
CA ILE A 56 -8.08 41.69 2.20
C ILE A 56 -9.46 41.04 2.17
N GLY A 57 -9.96 40.69 1.00
CA GLY A 57 -11.29 40.09 0.82
C GLY A 57 -11.43 38.72 1.48
N ASP A 58 -10.40 37.86 1.34
CA ASP A 58 -10.39 36.53 1.94
C ASP A 58 -10.19 36.59 3.47
N THR A 59 -11.21 36.17 4.22
CA THR A 59 -11.20 36.25 5.69
C THR A 59 -10.13 35.39 6.35
N THR A 60 -9.72 34.29 5.73
CA THR A 60 -8.69 33.40 6.27
C THR A 60 -7.30 33.97 5.97
N LEU A 61 -7.06 34.43 4.76
CA LEU A 61 -5.82 35.11 4.39
C LEU A 61 -5.64 36.41 5.20
N ARG A 62 -6.72 37.13 5.48
CA ARG A 62 -6.70 38.29 6.38
C ARG A 62 -6.20 37.92 7.78
N ARG A 63 -6.74 36.85 8.38
CA ARG A 63 -6.29 36.35 9.68
C ARG A 63 -4.82 35.94 9.66
N VAL A 64 -4.37 35.33 8.57
CA VAL A 64 -2.96 34.95 8.36
C VAL A 64 -2.06 36.18 8.31
N ALA A 65 -2.43 37.20 7.53
CA ALA A 65 -1.70 38.46 7.46
C ALA A 65 -1.65 39.17 8.82
N LEU A 66 -2.75 39.19 9.59
CA LEU A 66 -2.76 39.72 10.96
C LEU A 66 -1.82 38.92 11.88
N ALA A 67 -1.82 37.59 11.81
CA ALA A 67 -0.91 36.76 12.57
C ALA A 67 0.56 36.99 12.20
N MET A 68 0.86 37.26 10.93
CA MET A 68 2.21 37.66 10.50
C MET A 68 2.60 39.04 11.03
N LEU A 69 1.67 40.01 11.03
CA LEU A 69 1.90 41.34 11.59
C LEU A 69 2.23 41.26 13.09
N ASP A 70 1.56 40.37 13.81
CA ASP A 70 1.76 40.13 15.25
C ASP A 70 2.95 39.20 15.57
N GLY A 71 3.67 38.69 14.55
CA GLY A 71 4.80 37.77 14.73
C GLY A 71 4.43 36.36 15.19
N LYS A 72 3.17 35.95 15.03
CA LYS A 72 2.61 34.66 15.49
C LYS A 72 2.42 33.63 14.36
N TYR A 73 2.82 33.96 13.13
CA TYR A 73 2.67 33.06 12.00
C TYR A 73 3.71 31.93 12.02
N ASN A 74 3.27 30.70 12.29
CA ASN A 74 4.10 29.52 12.13
C ASN A 74 4.04 29.02 10.67
N LYS A 75 5.22 28.88 10.05
CA LYS A 75 5.40 28.32 8.69
C LYS A 75 5.65 26.82 8.67
N GLU A 76 5.95 26.23 9.83
CA GLU A 76 6.16 24.79 9.97
C GLU A 76 4.95 24.03 9.43
N TYR A 77 5.20 22.96 8.67
CA TYR A 77 4.22 22.19 7.88
C TYR A 77 3.52 22.95 6.74
N ARG A 78 3.23 24.24 6.90
CA ARG A 78 2.57 25.05 5.86
C ARG A 78 3.45 25.30 4.65
N TYR A 79 4.76 25.47 4.85
CA TYR A 79 5.73 25.76 3.78
C TYR A 79 6.79 24.66 3.74
N ALA A 80 6.81 23.88 2.67
CA ALA A 80 7.73 22.76 2.53
C ALA A 80 8.04 22.45 1.06
N THR A 81 9.12 21.71 0.87
CA THR A 81 9.60 21.25 -0.43
C THR A 81 9.43 19.73 -0.52
N TYR A 82 8.83 19.28 -1.62
CA TYR A 82 8.44 17.90 -1.86
C TYR A 82 9.19 17.35 -3.07
N SER A 83 9.86 16.22 -2.91
CA SER A 83 10.53 15.51 -4.00
C SER A 83 9.58 14.51 -4.66
N ALA A 84 9.81 14.22 -5.93
CA ALA A 84 9.10 13.14 -6.60
C ALA A 84 9.45 11.79 -5.96
N LEU A 85 8.47 10.90 -5.88
CA LEU A 85 8.66 9.49 -5.53
C LEU A 85 8.40 8.59 -6.73
N LEU A 86 8.86 7.34 -6.65
CA LEU A 86 8.60 6.37 -7.72
C LEU A 86 7.10 6.10 -7.77
N ASN A 87 6.53 6.11 -8.98
CA ASN A 87 5.13 5.75 -9.18
C ASN A 87 4.85 4.33 -8.60
N PRO A 88 3.84 4.15 -7.71
CA PRO A 88 3.54 2.86 -7.11
C PRO A 88 3.27 1.73 -8.13
N SER A 89 2.64 2.04 -9.27
CA SER A 89 2.45 1.05 -10.35
C SER A 89 3.79 0.61 -10.93
N THR A 90 4.68 1.56 -11.25
CA THR A 90 6.03 1.28 -11.75
C THR A 90 6.85 0.49 -10.74
N LEU A 91 6.73 0.80 -9.44
CA LEU A 91 7.33 0.01 -8.38
C LEU A 91 6.80 -1.43 -8.37
N GLY A 92 5.48 -1.62 -8.49
CA GLY A 92 4.86 -2.94 -8.61
C GLY A 92 5.46 -3.76 -9.76
N HIS A 93 5.61 -3.15 -10.93
CA HIS A 93 6.27 -3.80 -12.07
C HIS A 93 7.74 -4.16 -11.78
N GLN A 94 8.52 -3.25 -11.19
CA GLN A 94 9.94 -3.49 -10.88
C GLN A 94 10.15 -4.63 -9.86
N LEU A 95 9.23 -4.77 -8.91
CA LEU A 95 9.30 -5.80 -7.89
C LEU A 95 8.52 -7.07 -8.23
N SER A 96 7.84 -7.12 -9.38
CA SER A 96 6.91 -8.19 -9.78
C SER A 96 5.80 -8.44 -8.75
N ILE A 97 5.30 -7.37 -8.14
CA ILE A 97 4.21 -7.39 -7.15
C ILE A 97 3.06 -6.51 -7.62
N GLY A 98 1.92 -6.56 -6.89
CA GLY A 98 0.77 -5.72 -7.22
C GLY A 98 0.85 -4.30 -6.70
N ASP A 99 -0.18 -3.54 -7.04
CA ASP A 99 -0.45 -2.23 -6.43
C ASP A 99 -0.80 -2.40 -4.93
N GLY A 100 -0.46 -1.40 -4.12
CA GLY A 100 -0.66 -1.40 -2.67
C GLY A 100 0.38 -0.64 -1.84
N TYR A 101 1.40 -0.05 -2.48
CA TYR A 101 2.24 0.97 -1.84
C TYR A 101 1.49 2.32 -1.79
N SER A 102 1.82 3.16 -0.80
CA SER A 102 1.09 4.40 -0.53
C SER A 102 1.10 5.35 -1.72
N LYS A 103 -0.07 5.93 -1.99
CA LYS A 103 -0.28 7.06 -2.90
C LYS A 103 -0.30 8.40 -2.15
N TYR A 104 0.03 8.39 -0.86
CA TYR A 104 -0.07 9.54 0.06
C TYR A 104 1.28 9.86 0.73
N GLU A 105 2.39 9.53 0.07
CA GLU A 105 3.77 9.59 0.60
C GLU A 105 4.24 10.98 1.08
N ASN A 106 3.86 12.02 0.34
CA ASN A 106 4.28 13.39 0.59
C ASN A 106 3.29 14.07 1.54
N ILE A 107 3.36 13.65 2.81
CA ILE A 107 2.58 14.16 3.94
C ILE A 107 2.89 15.63 4.17
N THR A 108 1.84 16.47 4.23
CA THR A 108 2.01 17.91 4.49
C THR A 108 1.88 18.26 5.98
N GLY A 109 1.05 17.52 6.74
CA GLY A 109 0.63 17.91 8.09
C GLY A 109 -0.34 19.10 8.12
N VAL A 110 -0.92 19.47 6.97
CA VAL A 110 -1.87 20.57 6.85
C VAL A 110 -3.29 20.02 6.76
N TYR A 111 -4.17 20.50 7.64
CA TYR A 111 -5.61 20.27 7.59
C TYR A 111 -6.30 21.38 6.79
N LEU A 112 -7.12 20.97 5.81
CA LEU A 112 -8.00 21.84 5.03
C LEU A 112 -9.46 21.58 5.45
N PRO A 113 -10.09 22.44 6.26
CA PRO A 113 -11.52 22.34 6.55
C PRO A 113 -12.38 22.58 5.30
N LYS A 114 -13.68 22.28 5.37
CA LYS A 114 -14.62 22.65 4.28
C LYS A 114 -14.53 24.15 3.99
N GLY A 115 -14.57 24.52 2.71
CA GLY A 115 -14.51 25.90 2.24
C GLY A 115 -13.36 26.16 1.27
N ARG A 116 -13.07 27.46 1.08
CA ARG A 116 -12.07 27.98 0.16
C ARG A 116 -10.69 28.02 0.81
N HIS A 117 -9.68 27.57 0.07
CA HIS A 117 -8.27 27.62 0.45
C HIS A 117 -7.41 28.18 -0.67
N ILE A 118 -6.29 28.78 -0.28
CA ILE A 118 -5.25 29.25 -1.19
C ILE A 118 -4.02 28.37 -0.97
N VAL A 119 -3.49 27.82 -2.07
CA VAL A 119 -2.26 27.03 -2.11
C VAL A 119 -1.33 27.67 -3.13
N ILE A 120 -0.10 27.97 -2.75
CA ILE A 120 0.88 28.60 -3.63
C ILE A 120 1.98 27.59 -3.93
N VAL A 121 2.30 27.38 -5.20
CA VAL A 121 3.24 26.36 -5.65
C VAL A 121 4.32 26.98 -6.54
N ASP A 122 5.55 26.48 -6.44
CA ASP A 122 6.60 26.77 -7.42
C ASP A 122 7.45 25.52 -7.69
N GLY A 123 8.13 25.51 -8.83
CA GLY A 123 9.06 24.45 -9.22
C GLY A 123 8.45 23.29 -10.00
N ILE A 124 7.15 23.31 -10.34
CA ILE A 124 6.56 22.32 -11.26
C ILE A 124 7.18 22.54 -12.64
N ALA A 125 7.91 21.55 -13.13
CA ALA A 125 8.52 21.59 -14.46
C ALA A 125 7.47 21.37 -15.57
N ASN A 126 7.74 21.89 -16.78
CA ASN A 126 6.86 21.72 -17.93
C ASN A 126 6.55 20.24 -18.22
N GLY A 127 5.28 19.93 -18.42
CA GLY A 127 4.82 18.57 -18.71
C GLY A 127 4.80 17.63 -17.50
N LYS A 128 5.15 18.09 -16.30
CA LYS A 128 4.98 17.33 -15.06
C LYS A 128 3.62 17.62 -14.44
N GLU A 129 3.11 16.61 -13.73
CA GLU A 129 1.85 16.67 -13.02
C GLU A 129 2.13 16.58 -11.52
N VAL A 130 1.54 17.51 -10.77
CA VAL A 130 1.56 17.55 -9.32
C VAL A 130 0.13 17.86 -8.89
N ASN A 131 -0.43 17.04 -8.01
CA ASN A 131 -1.79 17.20 -7.55
C ASN A 131 -1.82 17.42 -6.03
N LEU A 132 -2.78 18.21 -5.57
CA LEU A 132 -3.19 18.22 -4.18
C LEU A 132 -4.23 17.12 -3.99
N VAL A 133 -4.03 16.24 -3.01
CA VAL A 133 -4.97 15.17 -2.68
C VAL A 133 -5.49 15.35 -1.26
N VAL A 134 -6.81 15.27 -1.09
CA VAL A 134 -7.50 15.38 0.19
C VAL A 134 -8.38 14.13 0.39
N PRO A 135 -7.87 13.07 1.06
CA PRO A 135 -8.62 11.86 1.34
C PRO A 135 -9.63 12.04 2.48
N ASN A 136 -10.81 11.45 2.34
CA ASN A 136 -11.83 11.45 3.40
C ASN A 136 -11.52 10.39 4.47
N TRP A 137 -10.55 10.68 5.34
CA TRP A 137 -10.15 9.75 6.41
C TRP A 137 -11.27 9.40 7.39
N LEU A 138 -12.32 10.22 7.47
CA LEU A 138 -13.48 10.01 8.34
C LEU A 138 -14.70 9.49 7.59
N ARG A 139 -14.51 8.99 6.36
CA ARG A 139 -15.57 8.41 5.54
C ARG A 139 -16.24 7.26 6.29
N LYS A 140 -17.56 7.30 6.36
CA LYS A 140 -18.41 6.24 6.89
C LYS A 140 -19.44 5.83 5.85
N ALA A 141 -19.89 4.58 5.93
CA ALA A 141 -21.05 4.14 5.18
C ALA A 141 -22.29 4.99 5.54
N PRO A 142 -23.22 5.21 4.60
CA PRO A 142 -24.47 5.90 4.88
C PRO A 142 -25.30 5.22 5.97
N ASP A 143 -25.32 3.88 6.00
CA ASP A 143 -25.90 3.07 7.06
C ASP A 143 -24.78 2.46 7.94
N PRO A 144 -24.57 2.96 9.17
CA PRO A 144 -23.52 2.46 10.06
C PRO A 144 -23.83 1.08 10.63
N THR A 145 -25.07 0.58 10.52
CA THR A 145 -25.44 -0.77 10.97
C THR A 145 -25.08 -1.84 9.93
N LYS A 146 -24.96 -1.43 8.66
CA LYS A 146 -24.60 -2.27 7.52
C LYS A 146 -23.47 -1.61 6.73
N PRO A 147 -22.30 -1.38 7.36
CA PRO A 147 -21.23 -0.60 6.74
C PRO A 147 -20.63 -1.27 5.50
N THR A 148 -20.89 -2.57 5.35
CA THR A 148 -20.49 -3.38 4.20
C THR A 148 -21.44 -3.26 3.00
N GLU A 149 -22.64 -2.70 3.17
CA GLU A 149 -23.64 -2.48 2.10
C GLU A 149 -23.55 -1.05 1.51
N ASP A 150 -22.43 -0.37 1.71
CA ASP A 150 -22.19 0.97 1.17
C ASP A 150 -22.29 0.96 -0.38
N PRO A 151 -23.22 1.72 -0.98
CA PRO A 151 -23.40 1.73 -2.44
C PRO A 151 -22.19 2.28 -3.21
N LYS A 152 -21.30 3.03 -2.54
CA LYS A 152 -20.04 3.51 -3.11
C LYS A 152 -18.86 2.57 -2.81
N GLY A 153 -19.10 1.44 -2.15
CA GLY A 153 -18.08 0.50 -1.72
C GLY A 153 -17.33 0.95 -0.45
N TRP A 154 -16.34 0.15 -0.03
CA TRP A 154 -15.58 0.39 1.21
C TRP A 154 -14.30 1.20 0.99
N GLY A 155 -14.00 1.53 -0.27
CA GLY A 155 -12.80 2.28 -0.65
C GLY A 155 -12.78 3.69 -0.08
N LEU A 156 -11.58 4.25 -0.02
CA LEU A 156 -11.38 5.64 0.38
C LEU A 156 -11.86 6.58 -0.74
N GLU A 157 -12.72 7.55 -0.38
CA GLU A 157 -13.04 8.67 -1.27
C GLU A 157 -12.01 9.79 -1.06
N LYS A 158 -11.65 10.50 -2.14
CA LYS A 158 -10.71 11.62 -2.11
C LYS A 158 -11.12 12.70 -3.10
N GLU A 159 -10.77 13.94 -2.79
CA GLU A 159 -10.80 15.06 -3.73
C GLU A 159 -9.38 15.32 -4.26
N GLU A 160 -9.24 15.53 -5.56
CA GLU A 160 -7.95 15.75 -6.24
C GLU A 160 -7.99 17.06 -7.03
N PHE A 161 -6.93 17.87 -6.90
CA PHE A 161 -6.82 19.16 -7.59
C PHE A 161 -5.46 19.25 -8.28
N ARG A 162 -5.48 19.40 -9.61
CA ARG A 162 -4.25 19.63 -10.36
C ARG A 162 -3.66 20.99 -10.02
N LEU A 163 -2.40 20.97 -9.56
CA LEU A 163 -1.68 22.18 -9.18
C LEU A 163 -0.91 22.76 -10.36
N HIS A 164 -0.73 24.07 -10.33
CA HIS A 164 0.15 24.82 -11.24
C HIS A 164 1.03 25.79 -10.45
N ASN A 165 2.15 26.22 -11.05
CA ASN A 165 2.99 27.26 -10.43
C ASN A 165 2.18 28.55 -10.22
N GLY A 166 2.42 29.23 -9.10
CA GLY A 166 1.65 30.37 -8.63
C GLY A 166 0.50 29.98 -7.71
N VAL A 167 -0.55 30.81 -7.72
CA VAL A 167 -1.72 30.70 -6.84
C VAL A 167 -2.70 29.66 -7.37
N ASN A 168 -3.07 28.70 -6.53
CA ASN A 168 -4.14 27.74 -6.75
C ASN A 168 -5.23 28.01 -5.70
N ILE A 169 -6.47 28.17 -6.14
CA ILE A 169 -7.62 28.25 -5.23
C ILE A 169 -8.20 26.84 -5.14
N ILE A 170 -8.54 26.38 -3.95
CA ILE A 170 -9.07 25.03 -3.71
C ILE A 170 -10.39 25.18 -2.97
N GLN A 171 -11.43 24.50 -3.44
CA GLN A 171 -12.77 24.58 -2.86
C GLN A 171 -13.22 23.19 -2.43
N LEU A 172 -13.33 22.97 -1.12
CA LEU A 172 -13.77 21.71 -0.53
C LEU A 172 -15.23 21.81 -0.08
N ASN A 173 -16.14 21.10 -0.75
CA ASN A 173 -17.58 21.24 -0.53
C ASN A 173 -18.18 20.12 0.31
N ASP A 174 -17.63 18.92 0.26
CA ASP A 174 -18.24 17.72 0.86
C ASP A 174 -17.61 17.38 2.21
N PHE A 175 -16.28 17.46 2.32
CA PHE A 175 -15.56 17.21 3.56
C PHE A 175 -14.26 18.04 3.61
N GLY A 176 -13.68 18.12 4.81
CA GLY A 176 -12.33 18.66 5.00
C GLY A 176 -11.45 17.58 5.63
N SER A 177 -10.17 17.54 5.27
CA SER A 177 -9.23 16.53 5.75
C SER A 177 -7.77 17.00 5.63
N LEU A 178 -6.84 16.11 5.96
CA LEU A 178 -5.41 16.31 5.75
C LEU A 178 -5.10 16.39 4.25
N ALA A 179 -4.17 17.27 3.89
CA ALA A 179 -3.70 17.46 2.52
C ALA A 179 -2.40 16.69 2.25
N TYR A 180 -2.26 16.19 1.03
CA TYR A 180 -1.07 15.49 0.53
C TYR A 180 -0.65 16.06 -0.82
N ILE A 181 0.65 16.05 -1.11
CA ILE A 181 1.16 16.40 -2.44
C ILE A 181 1.41 15.13 -3.23
N ASP A 182 0.51 14.80 -4.16
CA ASP A 182 0.77 13.75 -5.12
C ASP A 182 1.82 14.25 -6.12
N TYR A 183 3.03 13.70 -5.99
CA TYR A 183 4.14 13.94 -6.89
C TYR A 183 4.91 12.64 -7.15
N PHE A 184 4.42 11.86 -8.11
CA PHE A 184 5.04 10.62 -8.55
C PHE A 184 5.67 10.74 -9.95
N SER A 185 6.75 9.98 -10.18
CA SER A 185 7.43 9.87 -11.47
C SER A 185 7.99 8.46 -11.66
N ASP A 186 8.18 8.04 -12.90
CA ASP A 186 8.90 6.80 -13.22
C ASP A 186 10.43 6.95 -13.09
N GLN A 187 10.92 8.19 -13.01
CA GLN A 187 12.35 8.53 -12.87
C GLN A 187 12.51 9.66 -11.83
N PRO A 188 12.12 9.42 -10.55
CA PRO A 188 12.03 10.46 -9.52
C PRO A 188 13.36 11.19 -9.28
N GLU A 189 14.50 10.52 -9.46
CA GLU A 189 15.84 11.11 -9.33
C GLU A 189 16.17 12.17 -10.38
N LYS A 190 15.41 12.24 -11.49
CA LYS A 190 15.56 13.27 -12.53
C LYS A 190 14.60 14.43 -12.35
N GLU A 191 13.69 14.34 -11.39
CA GLU A 191 12.69 15.37 -11.13
C GLU A 191 13.24 16.46 -10.20
N LYS A 192 12.85 17.70 -10.44
CA LYS A 192 13.14 18.80 -9.53
C LYS A 192 12.10 18.80 -8.40
N PRO A 193 12.49 19.08 -7.15
CA PRO A 193 11.50 19.17 -6.09
C PRO A 193 10.59 20.40 -6.27
N VAL A 194 9.35 20.29 -5.81
CA VAL A 194 8.35 21.37 -5.84
C VAL A 194 8.17 21.97 -4.46
N THR A 195 8.03 23.28 -4.38
CA THR A 195 7.82 23.98 -3.10
C THR A 195 6.38 24.44 -3.01
N VAL A 196 5.73 24.16 -1.88
CA VAL A 196 4.32 24.45 -1.66
C VAL A 196 4.14 25.23 -0.37
N HIS A 197 3.28 26.24 -0.41
CA HIS A 197 2.79 26.97 0.74
C HIS A 197 1.27 26.82 0.85
N PHE A 198 0.78 26.54 2.07
CA PHE A 198 -0.64 26.53 2.43
C PHE A 198 -0.99 27.72 3.35
N PRO A 199 -1.04 28.98 2.84
CA PRO A 199 -1.32 30.15 3.69
C PRO A 199 -2.57 29.99 4.55
N THR A 200 -3.66 29.48 3.96
CA THR A 200 -4.98 29.38 4.62
C THR A 200 -5.20 28.05 5.35
N GLY A 201 -4.26 27.11 5.25
CA GLY A 201 -4.36 25.80 5.88
C GLY A 201 -4.11 25.84 7.39
N GLN A 202 -4.69 24.90 8.13
CA GLN A 202 -4.43 24.75 9.56
C GLN A 202 -3.32 23.73 9.78
N VAL A 203 -2.42 23.99 10.73
CA VAL A 203 -1.34 23.03 11.06
C VAL A 203 -1.94 21.95 11.95
N ASN A 204 -2.00 20.72 11.45
CA ASN A 204 -2.22 19.53 12.26
C ASN A 204 -0.90 18.90 12.70
N GLY A 205 0.12 19.00 11.84
CA GLY A 205 1.39 18.32 11.99
C GLY A 205 1.33 16.85 11.57
N TYR A 206 2.50 16.22 11.54
CA TYR A 206 2.69 14.79 11.39
C TYR A 206 3.96 14.37 12.13
N PHE A 207 4.01 13.11 12.55
CA PHE A 207 5.20 12.54 13.19
C PHE A 207 6.17 11.93 12.17
N ASP A 208 7.45 12.26 12.26
CA ASP A 208 8.54 11.71 11.45
C ASP A 208 9.59 11.09 12.38
N ILE A 209 9.68 9.76 12.41
CA ILE A 209 10.58 9.04 13.33
C ILE A 209 12.06 9.43 13.12
N LYS A 210 12.44 9.93 11.93
CA LYS A 210 13.81 10.38 11.67
C LYS A 210 14.15 11.73 12.28
N LYS A 211 13.14 12.49 12.71
CA LYS A 211 13.29 13.88 13.17
C LYS A 211 12.77 14.11 14.58
N GLN A 212 11.86 13.27 15.06
CA GLN A 212 11.04 13.52 16.24
C GLN A 212 11.08 12.32 17.19
N GLY A 213 10.96 12.58 18.50
CA GLY A 213 10.86 11.57 19.55
C GLY A 213 9.47 11.54 20.19
N ASN A 214 9.35 10.78 21.29
CA ASN A 214 8.05 10.59 21.96
C ASN A 214 7.47 11.89 22.54
N LYS A 215 8.31 12.88 22.92
CA LYS A 215 7.83 14.18 23.39
C LYS A 215 7.12 14.96 22.28
N GLU A 216 7.71 14.96 21.08
CA GLU A 216 7.10 15.60 19.92
C GLU A 216 5.85 14.85 19.47
N TRP A 217 5.85 13.51 19.52
CA TRP A 217 4.65 12.69 19.29
C TRP A 217 3.49 13.10 20.20
N ASP A 218 3.72 13.18 21.51
CA ASP A 218 2.69 13.56 22.49
C ASP A 218 2.20 15.00 22.25
N SER A 219 3.14 15.91 21.96
CA SER A 219 2.81 17.30 21.62
C SER A 219 1.94 17.40 20.37
N LEU A 220 2.23 16.60 19.33
CA LEU A 220 1.40 16.58 18.12
C LEU A 220 0.00 16.04 18.41
N ILE A 221 -0.13 14.99 19.22
CA ILE A 221 -1.42 14.43 19.65
C ILE A 221 -2.25 15.47 20.40
N ASP A 222 -1.64 16.18 21.35
CA ASP A 222 -2.36 17.12 22.22
C ASP A 222 -2.77 18.42 21.52
N HIS A 223 -2.12 18.77 20.39
CA HIS A 223 -2.38 20.01 19.65
C HIS A 223 -2.99 19.78 18.25
N ALA A 224 -3.27 18.53 17.88
CA ALA A 224 -3.90 18.21 16.61
C ALA A 224 -5.25 18.92 16.46
N VAL A 225 -5.47 19.50 15.28
CA VAL A 225 -6.71 20.24 14.94
C VAL A 225 -7.68 19.39 14.11
N PHE A 226 -7.23 18.20 13.67
CA PHE A 226 -8.01 17.20 12.96
C PHE A 226 -7.99 15.86 13.73
N PRO A 227 -9.06 15.04 13.71
CA PRO A 227 -9.13 13.81 14.50
C PRO A 227 -8.17 12.69 14.07
N ILE A 228 -7.50 12.84 12.93
CA ILE A 228 -6.52 11.89 12.40
C ILE A 228 -5.16 12.58 12.34
N MET A 229 -4.09 11.85 12.62
CA MET A 229 -2.72 12.33 12.40
C MET A 229 -1.91 11.28 11.64
N ASP A 230 -1.08 11.79 10.72
CA ASP A 230 -0.09 11.00 10.02
C ASP A 230 1.14 10.71 10.88
N ALA A 231 1.71 9.52 10.70
CA ALA A 231 3.05 9.19 11.18
C ALA A 231 3.85 8.53 10.06
N LYS A 232 5.16 8.79 10.06
CA LYS A 232 6.07 8.39 8.99
C LYS A 232 7.27 7.64 9.56
N GLY A 233 7.44 6.41 9.08
CA GLY A 233 8.63 5.59 9.27
C GLY A 233 9.51 5.52 8.03
N GLU A 234 10.46 4.58 8.03
CA GLU A 234 11.27 4.25 6.85
C GLU A 234 10.44 3.55 5.77
N HIS A 235 9.64 2.56 6.16
CA HIS A 235 8.89 1.65 5.29
C HIS A 235 7.38 1.71 5.50
N ILE A 236 6.91 2.41 6.55
CA ILE A 236 5.50 2.61 6.86
C ILE A 236 5.10 4.10 6.84
N GLN A 237 3.86 4.35 6.48
CA GLN A 237 3.09 5.53 6.82
C GLN A 237 1.83 5.08 7.55
N THR A 238 1.44 5.78 8.63
CA THR A 238 0.16 5.52 9.30
C THR A 238 -0.75 6.74 9.29
N ALA A 239 -2.05 6.56 9.15
CA ALA A 239 -3.07 7.61 9.33
C ALA A 239 -4.13 7.11 10.33
N TYR A 240 -3.94 7.43 11.61
CA TYR A 240 -4.75 6.87 12.71
C TYR A 240 -5.45 7.93 13.56
N PRO A 241 -6.51 7.55 14.31
CA PRO A 241 -7.23 8.49 15.16
C PRO A 241 -6.39 8.97 16.33
N ILE A 242 -6.42 10.29 16.57
CA ILE A 242 -5.79 10.96 17.71
C ILE A 242 -6.22 10.30 19.04
N GLU A 243 -7.51 9.98 19.17
CA GLU A 243 -8.03 9.31 20.38
C GLU A 243 -7.40 7.94 20.62
N ALA A 244 -7.19 7.15 19.56
CA ALA A 244 -6.55 5.85 19.65
C ALA A 244 -5.06 6.00 20.00
N MET A 245 -4.36 6.94 19.36
CA MET A 245 -2.96 7.22 19.65
C MET A 245 -2.78 7.71 21.09
N LYS A 246 -3.66 8.58 21.59
CA LYS A 246 -3.66 9.04 22.98
C LYS A 246 -3.93 7.92 23.98
N LYS A 247 -4.81 6.97 23.62
CA LYS A 247 -5.15 5.85 24.51
C LYS A 247 -4.09 4.75 24.53
N TYR A 248 -3.52 4.42 23.38
CA TYR A 248 -2.70 3.22 23.20
C TYR A 248 -1.22 3.51 22.95
N ALA A 249 -0.85 4.70 22.49
CA ALA A 249 0.53 5.00 22.08
C ALA A 249 1.09 6.31 22.67
N TYR A 250 0.44 6.93 23.66
CA TYR A 250 0.99 8.11 24.33
C TYR A 250 2.32 7.76 25.00
N GLY A 251 3.34 8.58 24.77
CA GLY A 251 4.72 8.35 25.17
C GLY A 251 5.44 7.24 24.40
N ARG A 252 4.81 6.62 23.40
CA ARG A 252 5.30 5.40 22.70
C ARG A 252 5.24 5.48 21.17
N GLY A 253 5.19 6.68 20.59
CA GLY A 253 5.17 6.88 19.14
C GLY A 253 6.36 6.26 18.39
N VAL A 254 7.58 6.45 18.91
CA VAL A 254 8.81 5.85 18.33
C VAL A 254 8.72 4.33 18.33
N GLU A 255 8.22 3.72 19.41
CA GLU A 255 8.04 2.26 19.53
C GLU A 255 7.02 1.74 18.51
N LEU A 256 5.87 2.42 18.40
CA LEU A 256 4.82 2.06 17.44
C LEU A 256 5.34 2.03 16.00
N ILE A 257 5.98 3.12 15.57
CA ILE A 257 6.43 3.26 14.18
C ILE A 257 7.62 2.35 13.90
N SER A 258 8.53 2.13 14.86
CA SER A 258 9.61 1.15 14.72
C SER A 258 9.08 -0.28 14.55
N ASN A 259 8.02 -0.64 15.28
CA ASN A 259 7.40 -1.95 15.16
C ASN A 259 6.79 -2.16 13.78
N TYR A 260 6.08 -1.16 13.25
CA TYR A 260 5.57 -1.20 11.88
C TYR A 260 6.67 -1.28 10.82
N ASP A 261 7.74 -0.47 10.95
CA ASP A 261 8.88 -0.55 10.05
C ASP A 261 9.51 -1.95 10.07
N SER A 262 9.63 -2.56 11.25
CA SER A 262 10.15 -3.93 11.40
C SER A 262 9.25 -4.98 10.75
N LEU A 263 7.92 -4.86 10.90
CA LEU A 263 6.94 -5.76 10.27
C LEU A 263 7.08 -5.74 8.75
N VAL A 264 7.16 -4.55 8.13
CA VAL A 264 7.33 -4.42 6.67
C VAL A 264 8.72 -4.89 6.22
N PHE A 265 9.78 -4.47 6.92
CA PHE A 265 11.15 -4.80 6.56
C PHE A 265 11.43 -6.30 6.56
N ARG A 266 10.81 -7.07 7.46
CA ARG A 266 10.93 -8.54 7.46
C ARG A 266 10.35 -9.18 6.20
N GLN A 267 9.29 -8.61 5.62
CA GLN A 267 8.81 -9.07 4.31
C GLN A 267 9.79 -8.70 3.19
N HIS A 268 10.35 -7.48 3.22
CA HIS A 268 11.39 -7.08 2.26
C HIS A 268 12.60 -8.02 2.30
N ARG A 269 13.00 -8.49 3.48
CA ARG A 269 14.07 -9.48 3.64
C ARG A 269 13.72 -10.81 3.00
N LEU A 270 12.53 -11.34 3.26
CA LEU A 270 12.08 -12.59 2.64
C LEU A 270 12.02 -12.49 1.11
N MET A 271 11.62 -11.34 0.58
CA MET A 271 11.61 -11.02 -0.85
C MET A 271 13.01 -10.83 -1.47
N GLY A 272 14.06 -10.76 -0.65
CA GLY A 272 15.44 -10.47 -1.08
C GLY A 272 15.72 -9.01 -1.40
N LEU A 273 14.84 -8.08 -1.06
CA LEU A 273 15.04 -6.66 -1.40
C LEU A 273 16.24 -6.05 -0.68
N GLU A 274 16.53 -6.49 0.55
CA GLU A 274 17.76 -6.09 1.26
C GLU A 274 19.01 -6.62 0.54
N LYS A 275 19.07 -7.95 0.35
CA LYS A 275 20.19 -8.65 -0.29
C LYS A 275 20.54 -8.09 -1.67
N TYR A 276 19.53 -7.78 -2.47
CA TYR A 276 19.69 -7.29 -3.84
C TYR A 276 19.60 -5.75 -3.96
N LYS A 277 19.57 -5.02 -2.84
CA LYS A 277 19.54 -3.53 -2.80
C LYS A 277 18.36 -2.91 -3.57
N LYS A 278 17.19 -3.50 -3.42
CA LYS A 278 15.91 -3.12 -4.07
C LYS A 278 14.84 -2.64 -3.07
N ILE A 279 15.22 -2.31 -1.84
CA ILE A 279 14.27 -1.73 -0.86
C ILE A 279 13.72 -0.42 -1.42
N PRO A 280 12.39 -0.28 -1.60
CA PRO A 280 11.81 0.93 -2.13
C PRO A 280 11.85 2.08 -1.13
N LYS A 281 11.87 3.32 -1.66
CA LYS A 281 11.66 4.53 -0.84
C LYS A 281 10.18 4.76 -0.50
N ASN A 282 9.28 4.16 -1.28
CA ASN A 282 7.84 4.13 -1.04
C ASN A 282 7.56 3.29 0.21
N ARG A 283 6.48 3.63 0.89
CA ARG A 283 5.99 3.03 2.12
C ARG A 283 4.70 2.29 1.88
N ILE A 284 4.42 1.36 2.76
CA ILE A 284 3.06 0.85 2.96
C ILE A 284 2.26 1.90 3.73
N LEU A 285 1.01 2.14 3.37
CA LEU A 285 0.09 2.92 4.19
C LEU A 285 -0.70 1.97 5.09
N ALA A 286 -0.80 2.29 6.38
CA ALA A 286 -1.74 1.68 7.30
C ALA A 286 -2.69 2.76 7.85
N ARG A 287 -3.98 2.60 7.62
CA ARG A 287 -4.96 3.66 7.89
C ARG A 287 -6.17 3.17 8.63
N VAL A 288 -6.90 4.10 9.25
CA VAL A 288 -8.24 3.83 9.73
C VAL A 288 -9.25 3.75 8.58
N ASN A 289 -10.30 2.96 8.76
CA ASN A 289 -11.52 2.99 7.98
C ASN A 289 -12.73 2.80 8.90
N TYR A 290 -13.95 3.04 8.39
CA TYR A 290 -15.19 2.88 9.16
C TYR A 290 -16.23 2.02 8.41
N ASN A 291 -15.75 1.15 7.52
CA ASN A 291 -16.58 0.34 6.62
C ASN A 291 -16.42 -1.18 6.86
N TYR A 292 -15.19 -1.66 7.09
CA TYR A 292 -14.88 -3.08 7.17
C TYR A 292 -13.76 -3.36 8.19
N TYR A 293 -13.78 -4.56 8.78
CA TYR A 293 -12.91 -4.95 9.90
C TYR A 293 -11.41 -4.69 9.62
N MET A 294 -10.85 -5.41 8.65
CA MET A 294 -9.49 -5.28 8.18
C MET A 294 -9.45 -5.72 6.72
N PHE A 295 -8.74 -4.97 5.89
CA PHE A 295 -8.51 -5.31 4.49
C PHE A 295 -7.33 -4.51 3.93
N ARG A 296 -6.88 -4.87 2.74
CA ARG A 296 -6.05 -4.02 1.90
C ARG A 296 -6.77 -3.64 0.61
N ASP A 297 -6.52 -2.43 0.14
CA ASP A 297 -6.95 -1.94 -1.17
C ASP A 297 -5.76 -1.41 -1.98
N GLY A 298 -6.02 -0.62 -3.03
CA GLY A 298 -4.97 -0.01 -3.84
C GLY A 298 -4.24 1.15 -3.15
N ASP A 299 -4.66 1.55 -1.95
CA ASP A 299 -4.07 2.67 -1.21
C ASP A 299 -3.25 2.20 -0.01
N GLY A 300 -3.54 1.01 0.54
CA GLY A 300 -2.77 0.38 1.62
C GLY A 300 -3.62 -0.58 2.46
N VAL A 301 -3.19 -0.79 3.70
CA VAL A 301 -3.90 -1.59 4.71
C VAL A 301 -4.85 -0.70 5.52
N ALA A 302 -6.05 -1.18 5.78
CA ALA A 302 -7.11 -0.44 6.45
C ALA A 302 -7.68 -1.21 7.64
N TYR A 303 -7.98 -0.49 8.73
CA TYR A 303 -8.45 -1.05 10.00
C TYR A 303 -9.68 -0.34 10.55
N MET A 304 -10.64 -1.09 11.06
CA MET A 304 -11.90 -0.55 11.56
C MET A 304 -11.70 0.34 12.80
N GLY A 305 -12.13 1.59 12.70
CA GLY A 305 -12.07 2.60 13.75
C GLY A 305 -13.41 2.87 14.46
N ASP A 306 -14.50 2.22 14.04
CA ASP A 306 -15.80 2.36 14.71
C ASP A 306 -16.02 1.31 15.81
N LYS A 307 -17.01 1.54 16.68
CA LYS A 307 -17.28 0.72 17.88
C LYS A 307 -17.53 -0.76 17.55
N VAL A 308 -18.29 -1.04 16.48
CA VAL A 308 -18.54 -2.40 16.01
C VAL A 308 -17.33 -2.85 15.19
N GLY A 309 -16.61 -3.86 15.67
CA GLY A 309 -15.39 -4.34 15.02
C GLY A 309 -14.15 -3.47 15.28
N TYR A 310 -14.15 -2.64 16.33
CA TYR A 310 -13.05 -1.72 16.65
C TYR A 310 -11.69 -2.43 16.73
N ALA A 311 -10.78 -2.09 15.81
CA ALA A 311 -9.48 -2.73 15.66
C ALA A 311 -8.31 -1.86 16.15
N MET A 312 -8.52 -0.57 16.45
CA MET A 312 -7.42 0.35 16.76
C MET A 312 -6.59 -0.07 17.98
N GLY A 313 -7.20 -0.69 19.00
CA GLY A 313 -6.45 -1.19 20.16
C GLY A 313 -5.41 -2.26 19.80
N MET A 314 -5.64 -3.02 18.73
CA MET A 314 -4.72 -4.06 18.28
C MET A 314 -3.55 -3.50 17.49
N VAL A 315 -3.78 -2.40 16.76
CA VAL A 315 -2.84 -1.88 15.75
C VAL A 315 -2.15 -0.59 16.16
N VAL A 316 -2.69 0.14 17.15
CA VAL A 316 -2.08 1.36 17.69
C VAL A 316 -1.30 1.09 18.99
N ASP A 317 -1.55 -0.03 19.69
CA ASP A 317 -0.71 -0.41 20.85
C ASP A 317 0.58 -1.10 20.38
N PRO A 318 1.77 -0.51 20.62
CA PRO A 318 3.05 -1.11 20.24
C PRO A 318 3.25 -2.53 20.76
N ALA A 319 2.75 -2.83 21.96
CA ALA A 319 2.89 -4.14 22.58
C ALA A 319 1.97 -5.21 21.95
N SER A 320 0.89 -4.77 21.30
CA SER A 320 -0.10 -5.63 20.65
C SER A 320 0.26 -5.91 19.20
N VAL A 321 0.66 -4.89 18.43
CA VAL A 321 0.79 -4.98 16.95
C VAL A 321 1.82 -6.01 16.47
N ILE A 322 2.77 -6.40 17.34
CA ILE A 322 3.80 -7.41 17.06
C ILE A 322 3.52 -8.78 17.68
N LYS A 323 2.34 -8.99 18.29
CA LYS A 323 1.96 -10.25 18.94
C LYS A 323 0.75 -10.90 18.28
N GLY A 324 0.71 -12.23 18.30
CA GLY A 324 -0.44 -13.07 17.95
C GLY A 324 -1.18 -12.64 16.67
N ASP A 325 -2.51 -12.61 16.76
CA ASP A 325 -3.40 -12.24 15.66
C ASP A 325 -3.16 -10.84 15.07
N PRO A 326 -2.91 -9.78 15.85
CA PRO A 326 -2.55 -8.47 15.30
C PRO A 326 -1.31 -8.51 14.38
N CYS A 327 -0.24 -9.20 14.81
CA CYS A 327 0.98 -9.36 14.01
C CYS A 327 0.70 -10.14 12.73
N TRP A 328 -0.03 -11.24 12.83
CA TRP A 328 -0.41 -12.04 11.67
C TRP A 328 -1.29 -11.22 10.72
N GLY A 329 -2.27 -10.47 11.24
CA GLY A 329 -3.24 -9.72 10.46
C GLY A 329 -2.59 -8.63 9.62
N PHE A 330 -1.77 -7.76 10.23
CA PHE A 330 -1.01 -6.77 9.46
C PHE A 330 -0.09 -7.44 8.44
N SER A 331 0.62 -8.49 8.83
CA SER A 331 1.55 -9.18 7.93
C SER A 331 0.83 -9.86 6.75
N HIS A 332 -0.39 -10.35 6.96
CA HIS A 332 -1.24 -10.96 5.93
C HIS A 332 -1.68 -9.95 4.88
N GLU A 333 -2.13 -8.78 5.31
CA GLU A 333 -2.55 -7.70 4.42
C GLU A 333 -1.37 -7.13 3.62
N VAL A 334 -0.24 -6.87 4.26
CA VAL A 334 0.98 -6.46 3.57
C VAL A 334 1.52 -7.58 2.68
N GLY A 335 1.33 -8.84 3.09
CA GLY A 335 1.67 -10.02 2.29
C GLY A 335 0.94 -10.01 0.95
N HIS A 336 -0.32 -9.57 0.88
CA HIS A 336 -1.03 -9.42 -0.40
C HIS A 336 -0.44 -8.37 -1.33
N VAL A 337 0.14 -7.30 -0.78
CA VAL A 337 0.89 -6.31 -1.55
C VAL A 337 2.14 -6.97 -2.12
N HIS A 338 2.86 -7.75 -1.32
CA HIS A 338 4.14 -8.37 -1.68
C HIS A 338 4.07 -9.71 -2.44
N GLN A 339 2.88 -10.26 -2.64
CA GLN A 339 2.68 -11.46 -3.46
C GLN A 339 3.29 -11.28 -4.86
N THR A 340 4.34 -12.05 -5.15
CA THR A 340 5.01 -12.01 -6.44
C THR A 340 4.12 -12.65 -7.51
N ARG A 341 3.65 -11.84 -8.47
CA ARG A 341 2.73 -12.29 -9.53
C ARG A 341 3.43 -12.34 -10.90
N PRO A 342 3.15 -13.34 -11.75
CA PRO A 342 2.35 -14.55 -11.47
C PRO A 342 3.17 -15.70 -10.83
N MET A 343 4.48 -15.52 -10.64
CA MET A 343 5.42 -16.64 -10.40
C MET A 343 5.35 -17.28 -9.01
N PHE A 344 4.72 -16.63 -8.03
CA PHE A 344 4.47 -17.20 -6.70
C PHE A 344 3.01 -17.09 -6.26
N ASN A 345 2.20 -16.35 -7.01
CA ASN A 345 0.76 -16.19 -6.78
C ASN A 345 0.01 -16.33 -8.12
N TRP A 346 -0.27 -17.59 -8.47
CA TRP A 346 -1.18 -17.98 -9.55
C TRP A 346 -2.58 -18.26 -8.99
N GLY A 347 -3.54 -18.53 -9.88
CA GLY A 347 -4.91 -18.83 -9.46
C GLY A 347 -4.96 -19.94 -8.40
N GLY A 348 -5.72 -19.72 -7.33
CA GLY A 348 -5.85 -20.64 -6.20
C GLY A 348 -4.91 -20.33 -5.02
N LEU A 349 -4.01 -19.35 -5.17
CA LEU A 349 -3.04 -18.93 -4.14
C LEU A 349 -3.25 -17.51 -3.60
N GLY A 350 -4.37 -16.85 -3.94
CA GLY A 350 -4.68 -15.49 -3.50
C GLY A 350 -4.60 -15.30 -1.98
N GLU A 351 -5.16 -16.25 -1.23
CA GLU A 351 -5.15 -16.31 0.24
C GLU A 351 -4.14 -17.32 0.83
N VAL A 352 -3.27 -17.87 -0.01
CA VAL A 352 -2.27 -18.87 0.40
C VAL A 352 -0.88 -18.25 0.41
N SER A 353 -0.43 -17.73 -0.74
CA SER A 353 0.97 -17.32 -0.92
C SER A 353 1.36 -16.08 -0.10
N ASN A 354 0.41 -15.19 0.21
CA ASN A 354 0.64 -14.06 1.14
C ASN A 354 0.98 -14.54 2.55
N ASN A 355 0.42 -15.67 2.98
CA ASN A 355 0.65 -16.20 4.31
C ASN A 355 2.08 -16.72 4.52
N LEU A 356 2.87 -16.98 3.47
CA LEU A 356 4.30 -17.23 3.62
C LEU A 356 5.00 -16.04 4.32
N PHE A 357 4.68 -14.82 3.90
CA PHE A 357 5.17 -13.60 4.55
C PHE A 357 4.65 -13.49 5.98
N SER A 358 3.37 -13.78 6.21
CA SER A 358 2.77 -13.74 7.55
C SER A 358 3.43 -14.69 8.53
N LEU A 359 3.69 -15.94 8.13
CA LEU A 359 4.34 -16.93 8.98
C LEU A 359 5.78 -16.51 9.30
N TYR A 360 6.53 -16.07 8.28
CA TYR A 360 7.90 -15.59 8.44
C TYR A 360 7.98 -14.43 9.43
N VAL A 361 7.15 -13.40 9.24
CA VAL A 361 7.13 -12.22 10.11
C VAL A 361 6.73 -12.64 11.53
N THR A 362 5.61 -13.34 11.70
CA THR A 362 5.07 -13.78 12.99
C THR A 362 6.10 -14.57 13.79
N ARG A 363 6.70 -15.60 13.19
CA ARG A 363 7.75 -16.43 13.83
C ARG A 363 8.99 -15.62 14.18
N SER A 364 9.38 -14.67 13.32
CA SER A 364 10.56 -13.84 13.56
C SER A 364 10.40 -12.81 14.69
N PHE A 365 9.18 -12.62 15.19
CA PHE A 365 8.86 -11.90 16.43
C PHE A 365 8.69 -12.83 17.65
N GLY A 366 8.93 -14.14 17.49
CA GLY A 366 8.80 -15.13 18.56
C GLY A 366 7.36 -15.60 18.82
N ASN A 367 6.42 -15.25 17.94
CA ASN A 367 5.06 -15.78 18.03
C ASN A 367 5.01 -17.21 17.47
N LYS A 368 4.11 -18.03 18.03
CA LYS A 368 3.75 -19.31 17.42
C LYS A 368 3.09 -19.04 16.08
N THR A 369 3.37 -19.86 15.08
CA THR A 369 2.75 -19.69 13.77
C THR A 369 1.34 -20.26 13.77
N ARG A 370 0.45 -19.68 12.97
CA ARG A 370 -0.93 -20.15 12.84
C ARG A 370 -1.00 -21.62 12.40
N VAL A 371 -0.06 -22.06 11.56
CA VAL A 371 -0.01 -23.44 11.08
C VAL A 371 0.40 -24.44 12.18
N SER A 372 1.26 -24.06 13.14
CA SER A 372 1.52 -24.91 14.31
C SER A 372 0.38 -24.85 15.34
N GLU A 373 -0.32 -23.72 15.46
CA GLU A 373 -1.47 -23.59 16.38
C GLU A 373 -2.65 -24.44 15.94
N GLN A 374 -2.89 -24.52 14.64
CA GLN A 374 -4.02 -25.23 14.06
C GLN A 374 -3.66 -26.65 13.60
N ASP A 375 -2.45 -27.12 13.88
CA ASP A 375 -1.97 -28.47 13.49
C ASP A 375 -2.04 -28.72 11.97
N ASN A 376 -1.81 -27.68 11.17
CA ASN A 376 -1.96 -27.78 9.72
C ASN A 376 -0.92 -28.71 9.08
N PHE A 377 0.21 -28.99 9.72
CA PHE A 377 1.19 -29.93 9.18
C PHE A 377 0.65 -31.37 9.13
N GLU A 378 -0.01 -31.84 10.20
CA GLU A 378 -0.65 -33.16 10.21
C GLU A 378 -1.90 -33.18 9.34
N LYS A 379 -2.70 -32.10 9.39
CA LYS A 379 -3.87 -31.95 8.52
C LYS A 379 -3.48 -32.04 7.05
N ALA A 380 -2.50 -31.26 6.58
CA ALA A 380 -2.02 -31.30 5.20
C ALA A 380 -1.50 -32.68 4.78
N LYS A 381 -0.79 -33.39 5.68
CA LYS A 381 -0.36 -34.76 5.41
C LYS A 381 -1.56 -35.69 5.17
N SER A 382 -2.53 -35.67 6.08
CA SER A 382 -3.73 -36.53 5.99
C SER A 382 -4.69 -36.14 4.86
N SER A 383 -4.83 -34.85 4.55
CA SER A 383 -5.81 -34.35 3.60
C SER A 383 -5.27 -34.25 2.17
N ILE A 384 -3.96 -34.03 2.00
CA ILE A 384 -3.33 -33.87 0.69
C ILE A 384 -2.51 -35.11 0.33
N ILE A 385 -1.48 -35.43 1.13
CA ILE A 385 -0.50 -36.46 0.78
C ILE A 385 -1.14 -37.85 0.79
N GLU A 386 -1.80 -38.22 1.88
CA GLU A 386 -2.40 -39.56 2.04
C GLU A 386 -3.56 -39.78 1.06
N LYS A 387 -4.30 -38.72 0.71
CA LYS A 387 -5.37 -38.76 -0.30
C LYS A 387 -4.88 -38.66 -1.74
N ARG A 388 -3.59 -38.33 -1.95
CA ARG A 388 -2.97 -38.18 -3.27
C ARG A 388 -3.71 -37.20 -4.19
N ILE A 389 -4.18 -36.10 -3.61
CA ILE A 389 -4.83 -35.02 -4.37
C ILE A 389 -3.83 -33.91 -4.66
N SER A 390 -4.18 -33.01 -5.60
CA SER A 390 -3.46 -31.74 -5.71
C SER A 390 -3.65 -30.94 -4.42
N TYR A 391 -2.58 -30.33 -3.88
CA TYR A 391 -2.73 -29.39 -2.77
C TYR A 391 -3.77 -28.29 -3.10
N LEU A 392 -3.86 -27.83 -4.36
CA LEU A 392 -4.86 -26.85 -4.80
C LEU A 392 -6.32 -27.29 -4.59
N SER A 393 -6.57 -28.59 -4.43
CA SER A 393 -7.90 -29.14 -4.16
C SER A 393 -8.27 -29.15 -2.68
N ASP A 394 -7.35 -28.83 -1.77
CA ASP A 394 -7.65 -28.75 -0.34
C ASP A 394 -8.40 -27.43 -0.01
N PRO A 395 -9.54 -27.48 0.70
CA PRO A 395 -10.31 -26.27 0.97
C PRO A 395 -9.60 -25.32 1.95
N ASP A 396 -8.72 -25.83 2.83
CA ASP A 396 -8.03 -25.02 3.83
C ASP A 396 -6.80 -24.34 3.21
N VAL A 397 -6.79 -23.01 3.21
CA VAL A 397 -5.67 -22.20 2.72
C VAL A 397 -4.37 -22.47 3.48
N PHE A 398 -4.45 -22.85 4.75
CA PHE A 398 -3.28 -23.12 5.59
C PHE A 398 -2.69 -24.51 5.33
N ASN A 399 -3.53 -25.51 5.00
CA ASN A 399 -3.01 -26.80 4.52
C ASN A 399 -2.27 -26.63 3.19
N ARG A 400 -2.83 -25.82 2.27
CA ARG A 400 -2.20 -25.46 0.99
C ARG A 400 -0.87 -24.74 1.14
N LEU A 401 -0.68 -24.01 2.24
CA LEU A 401 0.53 -23.25 2.53
C LEU A 401 1.71 -24.14 2.99
N ILE A 402 1.43 -25.28 3.62
CA ILE A 402 2.46 -26.16 4.22
C ILE A 402 3.62 -26.50 3.29
N PRO A 403 3.44 -26.93 2.02
CA PRO A 403 4.56 -27.23 1.14
C PRO A 403 5.50 -26.02 0.95
N PHE A 404 4.97 -24.81 0.89
CA PHE A 404 5.79 -23.60 0.78
C PHE A 404 6.54 -23.33 2.09
N TRP A 405 5.85 -23.43 3.23
CA TRP A 405 6.49 -23.19 4.52
C TRP A 405 7.58 -24.22 4.85
N GLN A 406 7.40 -25.49 4.48
CA GLN A 406 8.42 -26.53 4.69
C GLN A 406 9.69 -26.30 3.87
N LEU A 407 9.62 -25.63 2.71
CA LEU A 407 10.81 -25.17 2.00
C LEU A 407 11.58 -24.15 2.85
N GLN A 408 10.90 -23.18 3.46
CA GLN A 408 11.55 -22.21 4.37
C GLN A 408 12.26 -22.93 5.50
N LEU A 409 11.57 -23.85 6.19
CA LEU A 409 12.13 -24.61 7.32
C LEU A 409 13.34 -25.45 6.93
N TYR A 410 13.28 -26.11 5.77
CA TYR A 410 14.38 -26.91 5.28
C TYR A 410 15.60 -26.04 4.98
N PHE A 411 15.43 -24.99 4.19
CA PHE A 411 16.55 -24.19 3.70
C PHE A 411 17.15 -23.29 4.77
N GLU A 412 16.37 -22.73 5.68
CA GLU A 412 16.95 -21.99 6.82
C GLU A 412 17.70 -22.92 7.80
N GLY A 413 17.32 -24.20 7.85
CA GLY A 413 17.91 -25.21 8.73
C GLY A 413 18.88 -26.15 8.01
N ILE A 414 18.47 -27.42 7.85
CA ILE A 414 19.30 -28.55 7.38
C ILE A 414 19.86 -28.32 5.95
N GLY A 415 19.11 -27.60 5.13
CA GLY A 415 19.46 -27.19 3.78
C GLY A 415 20.55 -26.13 3.71
N LYS A 416 20.78 -25.35 4.78
CA LYS A 416 21.83 -24.32 4.91
C LYS A 416 21.84 -23.26 3.80
N HIS A 417 20.66 -22.83 3.38
CA HIS A 417 20.42 -21.74 2.42
C HIS A 417 19.36 -20.77 2.99
N PRO A 418 19.67 -20.00 4.04
CA PRO A 418 18.69 -19.12 4.72
C PRO A 418 18.08 -18.04 3.81
N ASP A 419 18.77 -17.69 2.72
CA ASP A 419 18.27 -16.76 1.69
C ASP A 419 17.53 -17.45 0.54
N PHE A 420 17.12 -18.72 0.68
CA PHE A 420 16.48 -19.46 -0.42
C PHE A 420 15.29 -18.70 -1.04
N TYR A 421 14.36 -18.20 -0.22
CA TYR A 421 13.24 -17.42 -0.73
C TYR A 421 13.66 -16.07 -1.32
N ALA A 422 14.65 -15.41 -0.72
CA ALA A 422 15.19 -14.16 -1.26
C ALA A 422 15.74 -14.34 -2.68
N ASP A 423 16.48 -15.43 -2.90
CA ASP A 423 17.06 -15.79 -4.19
C ASP A 423 15.99 -16.27 -5.18
N LEU A 424 14.98 -17.00 -4.69
CA LEU A 424 13.85 -17.47 -5.49
C LEU A 424 12.99 -16.30 -6.01
N PHE A 425 12.66 -15.35 -5.15
CA PHE A 425 11.92 -14.16 -5.56
C PHE A 425 12.72 -13.28 -6.52
N GLU A 426 14.05 -13.21 -6.37
CA GLU A 426 14.89 -12.52 -7.36
C GLU A 426 14.90 -13.23 -8.71
N ALA A 427 15.01 -14.57 -8.74
CA ALA A 427 14.92 -15.34 -9.97
C ALA A 427 13.57 -15.10 -10.69
N PHE A 428 12.47 -15.04 -9.94
CA PHE A 428 11.16 -14.71 -10.51
C PHE A 428 11.08 -13.29 -11.07
N ARG A 429 11.65 -12.28 -10.39
CA ARG A 429 11.73 -10.92 -10.93
C ARG A 429 12.53 -10.87 -12.23
N GLN A 430 13.64 -11.60 -12.30
CA GLN A 430 14.47 -11.69 -13.51
C GLN A 430 13.70 -12.35 -14.66
N GLN A 431 12.98 -13.45 -14.41
CA GLN A 431 12.11 -14.09 -15.41
C GLN A 431 11.03 -13.13 -15.93
N ASN A 432 10.47 -12.28 -15.06
CA ASN A 432 9.46 -11.30 -15.45
C ASN A 432 10.06 -10.15 -16.27
N SER A 433 11.28 -9.69 -15.95
CA SER A 433 11.93 -8.58 -16.65
C SER A 433 12.26 -8.88 -18.12
N VAL A 434 12.36 -10.16 -18.48
CA VAL A 434 12.65 -10.62 -19.86
C VAL A 434 11.37 -10.74 -20.69
N ARG A 435 10.18 -10.65 -20.10
CA ARG A 435 8.91 -10.66 -20.84
C ARG A 435 8.72 -9.32 -21.55
N PRO A 436 8.45 -9.29 -22.88
CA PRO A 436 8.20 -8.05 -23.59
C PRO A 436 7.03 -7.30 -22.94
N SER A 437 7.24 -6.05 -22.52
CA SER A 437 6.14 -5.23 -22.01
C SER A 437 5.12 -5.04 -23.14
N ARG A 438 3.93 -5.60 -22.99
CA ARG A 438 2.86 -5.40 -23.95
C ARG A 438 2.22 -4.04 -23.71
N ARG A 439 2.89 -2.98 -24.20
CA ARG A 439 2.37 -1.61 -24.43
C ARG A 439 1.74 -0.87 -23.23
N GLY A 440 2.37 0.24 -22.84
CA GLY A 440 1.74 1.58 -22.72
C GLY A 440 0.36 1.73 -22.05
N ARG A 441 -0.01 0.89 -21.08
CA ARG A 441 -1.22 1.05 -20.27
C ARG A 441 -0.84 1.02 -18.80
N SER A 442 -1.37 1.98 -18.05
CA SER A 442 -1.02 2.31 -16.67
C SER A 442 -1.73 1.47 -15.61
N ASP A 443 -2.41 0.38 -15.99
CA ASP A 443 -3.20 -0.43 -15.07
C ASP A 443 -2.69 -1.87 -14.99
N TRP A 444 -1.96 -2.14 -13.91
CA TRP A 444 -1.43 -3.45 -13.54
C TRP A 444 -2.55 -4.51 -13.39
N SER A 445 -3.78 -4.09 -13.07
CA SER A 445 -4.96 -4.97 -13.05
C SER A 445 -5.25 -5.60 -14.42
N SER A 446 -5.02 -4.84 -15.50
CA SER A 446 -5.20 -5.31 -16.87
C SER A 446 -4.07 -6.23 -17.34
N ASP A 447 -2.84 -6.03 -16.86
CA ASP A 447 -1.70 -6.93 -17.12
C ASP A 447 -1.88 -8.29 -16.43
N ARG A 448 -2.52 -8.33 -15.25
CA ARG A 448 -2.91 -9.59 -14.56
C ARG A 448 -3.82 -10.47 -15.43
N MET A 449 -4.58 -9.87 -16.36
CA MET A 449 -5.46 -10.59 -17.28
C MET A 449 -4.79 -10.97 -18.61
N MET A 450 -3.57 -10.47 -18.86
CA MET A 450 -2.84 -10.60 -20.13
C MET A 450 -1.60 -11.49 -19.96
N GLY A 451 -1.80 -12.79 -19.81
CA GLY A 451 -0.71 -13.76 -19.69
C GLY A 451 -1.19 -15.20 -19.74
N GLU A 452 -0.27 -16.15 -19.55
CA GLU A 452 -0.63 -17.54 -19.31
C GLU A 452 -1.58 -17.62 -18.10
N ARG A 453 -2.78 -18.18 -18.30
CA ARG A 453 -3.83 -18.22 -17.27
C ARG A 453 -3.94 -19.57 -16.60
N ASN A 454 -3.36 -20.63 -17.18
CA ASN A 454 -3.36 -21.98 -16.63
C ASN A 454 -2.44 -22.03 -15.39
N PRO A 455 -2.99 -22.21 -14.17
CA PRO A 455 -2.20 -22.30 -12.95
C PRO A 455 -1.14 -23.41 -12.96
N ALA A 456 -1.37 -24.49 -13.71
CA ALA A 456 -0.41 -25.59 -13.86
C ALA A 456 0.94 -25.13 -14.43
N VAL A 457 0.94 -24.18 -15.38
CA VAL A 457 2.19 -23.70 -16.02
C VAL A 457 3.04 -22.91 -15.01
N HIS A 458 2.42 -22.02 -14.23
CA HIS A 458 3.12 -21.26 -13.19
C HIS A 458 3.63 -22.18 -12.07
N GLN A 459 2.83 -23.18 -11.71
CA GLN A 459 3.20 -24.19 -10.71
C GLN A 459 4.44 -25.00 -11.14
N LEU A 460 4.51 -25.48 -12.37
CA LEU A 460 5.70 -26.19 -12.87
C LEU A 460 6.91 -25.27 -12.96
N ASN A 461 6.71 -23.99 -13.33
CA ASN A 461 7.79 -23.00 -13.30
C ASN A 461 8.32 -22.78 -11.88
N PHE A 462 7.42 -22.69 -10.88
CA PHE A 462 7.80 -22.60 -9.48
C PHE A 462 8.64 -23.81 -9.05
N VAL A 463 8.17 -25.03 -9.32
CA VAL A 463 8.87 -26.27 -8.97
C VAL A 463 10.27 -26.32 -9.59
N LYS A 464 10.37 -26.04 -10.89
CA LYS A 464 11.64 -26.02 -11.61
C LYS A 464 12.59 -24.95 -11.05
N THR A 465 12.11 -23.71 -10.89
CA THR A 465 12.93 -22.60 -10.39
C THR A 465 13.38 -22.84 -8.94
N ALA A 466 12.52 -23.42 -8.10
CA ALA A 466 12.88 -23.80 -6.74
C ALA A 466 14.02 -24.82 -6.72
N CYS A 467 13.97 -25.85 -7.58
CA CYS A 467 15.07 -26.81 -7.71
C CYS A 467 16.37 -26.14 -8.21
N GLU A 468 16.26 -25.27 -9.23
CA GLU A 468 17.39 -24.55 -9.81
C GLU A 468 18.08 -23.62 -8.80
N VAL A 469 17.31 -22.88 -8.00
CA VAL A 469 17.83 -21.94 -6.98
C VAL A 469 18.40 -22.70 -5.79
N ALA A 470 17.69 -23.73 -5.31
CA ALA A 470 18.13 -24.55 -4.19
C ALA A 470 19.37 -25.40 -4.49
N LYS A 471 19.61 -25.73 -5.77
CA LYS A 471 20.53 -26.78 -6.21
C LYS A 471 20.20 -28.16 -5.58
N ILE A 472 18.92 -28.40 -5.32
CA ILE A 472 18.38 -29.63 -4.74
C ILE A 472 17.24 -30.11 -5.62
N ASP A 473 17.18 -31.41 -5.88
CA ASP A 473 16.04 -32.04 -6.55
C ASP A 473 14.88 -32.17 -5.56
N LEU A 474 13.86 -31.32 -5.72
CA LEU A 474 12.66 -31.31 -4.88
C LEU A 474 11.51 -32.10 -5.50
N THR A 475 11.76 -32.88 -6.56
CA THR A 475 10.70 -33.55 -7.33
C THR A 475 9.83 -34.46 -6.46
N ASP A 476 10.42 -35.34 -5.64
CA ASP A 476 9.66 -36.24 -4.74
C ASP A 476 8.82 -35.46 -3.73
N PHE A 477 9.38 -34.40 -3.14
CA PHE A 477 8.68 -33.53 -2.20
C PHE A 477 7.43 -32.90 -2.84
N PHE A 478 7.56 -32.35 -4.04
CA PHE A 478 6.45 -31.74 -4.76
C PHE A 478 5.43 -32.78 -5.26
N ASP A 479 5.87 -33.97 -5.64
CA ASP A 479 5.00 -35.08 -6.06
C ASP A 479 4.08 -35.52 -4.91
N LYS A 480 4.62 -35.64 -3.68
CA LYS A 480 3.84 -35.98 -2.47
C LYS A 480 2.70 -34.98 -2.20
N TYR A 481 2.91 -33.70 -2.45
CA TYR A 481 1.87 -32.66 -2.30
C TYR A 481 0.99 -32.48 -3.55
N GLY A 482 1.13 -33.33 -4.56
CA GLY A 482 0.30 -33.29 -5.76
C GLY A 482 0.55 -32.08 -6.66
N PHE A 483 1.78 -31.53 -6.68
CA PHE A 483 2.17 -30.49 -7.65
C PHE A 483 2.26 -31.02 -9.09
N PHE A 484 2.28 -32.35 -9.27
CA PHE A 484 2.25 -33.02 -10.58
C PHE A 484 0.92 -33.74 -10.84
N TYR A 485 -0.16 -33.35 -10.14
CA TYR A 485 -1.48 -33.94 -10.35
C TYR A 485 -1.98 -33.68 -11.77
N ILE A 486 -2.17 -34.75 -12.56
CA ILE A 486 -2.64 -34.71 -13.95
C ILE A 486 -4.16 -34.66 -13.96
N GLY A 487 -4.72 -33.72 -14.71
CA GLY A 487 -6.16 -33.52 -14.81
C GLY A 487 -6.54 -32.05 -14.86
N THR A 488 -7.83 -31.80 -14.61
CA THR A 488 -8.42 -30.47 -14.66
C THR A 488 -9.04 -30.10 -13.32
N LEU A 489 -8.86 -28.85 -12.88
CA LEU A 489 -9.54 -28.28 -11.71
C LEU A 489 -10.13 -26.92 -12.07
N GLU A 490 -11.27 -26.59 -11.48
CA GLU A 490 -11.90 -25.27 -11.60
C GLU A 490 -12.11 -24.67 -10.22
N TYR A 491 -11.85 -23.38 -10.08
CA TYR A 491 -12.05 -22.64 -8.84
C TYR A 491 -12.16 -21.14 -9.10
N ASP A 492 -12.75 -20.44 -8.12
CA ASP A 492 -12.85 -18.98 -8.07
C ASP A 492 -11.93 -18.45 -6.97
N ASP A 493 -10.95 -17.64 -7.34
CA ASP A 493 -9.97 -17.02 -6.45
C ASP A 493 -9.76 -15.57 -6.90
N TYR A 494 -10.75 -14.72 -6.60
CA TYR A 494 -10.87 -13.37 -7.14
C TYR A 494 -10.92 -13.36 -8.68
N GLY A 495 -11.59 -14.37 -9.24
CA GLY A 495 -11.62 -14.67 -10.67
C GLY A 495 -11.64 -16.17 -10.93
N LYS A 496 -12.27 -16.56 -12.04
CA LYS A 496 -12.34 -17.96 -12.45
C LYS A 496 -11.04 -18.42 -13.10
N TYR A 497 -10.51 -19.54 -12.64
CA TYR A 497 -9.32 -20.18 -13.17
C TYR A 497 -9.61 -21.65 -13.53
N THR A 498 -8.94 -22.10 -14.58
CA THR A 498 -8.96 -23.50 -15.01
C THR A 498 -7.52 -24.01 -14.98
N TYR A 499 -7.23 -24.91 -14.05
CA TYR A 499 -6.00 -25.69 -14.02
C TYR A 499 -6.14 -26.85 -15.00
N THR A 500 -5.15 -27.01 -15.87
CA THR A 500 -5.04 -28.16 -16.78
C THR A 500 -3.60 -28.65 -16.80
N MET A 501 -3.37 -29.87 -16.31
CA MET A 501 -2.04 -30.50 -16.30
C MET A 501 -2.08 -31.78 -17.11
N THR A 502 -1.21 -31.89 -18.11
CA THR A 502 -1.04 -33.10 -18.93
C THR A 502 0.17 -33.91 -18.47
N GLN A 503 0.22 -35.19 -18.86
CA GLN A 503 1.39 -36.05 -18.62
C GLN A 503 2.65 -35.46 -19.28
N GLU A 504 2.54 -34.94 -20.50
CA GLU A 504 3.65 -34.32 -21.23
C GLU A 504 4.26 -33.15 -20.45
N MET A 505 3.44 -32.26 -19.90
CA MET A 505 3.91 -31.13 -19.08
C MET A 505 4.70 -31.60 -17.84
N VAL A 506 4.21 -32.65 -17.17
CA VAL A 506 4.88 -33.24 -16.01
C VAL A 506 6.21 -33.88 -16.41
N ASP A 507 6.21 -34.66 -17.49
CA ASP A 507 7.40 -35.37 -17.98
C ASP A 507 8.49 -34.39 -18.43
N GLU A 508 8.12 -33.32 -19.11
CA GLU A 508 9.04 -32.25 -19.51
C GLU A 508 9.67 -31.57 -18.29
N CYS A 509 8.87 -31.25 -17.27
CA CYS A 509 9.35 -30.63 -16.03
C CYS A 509 10.32 -31.57 -15.28
N LYS A 510 9.92 -32.83 -15.06
CA LYS A 510 10.75 -33.83 -14.36
C LYS A 510 12.04 -34.13 -15.14
N LYS A 511 11.98 -34.21 -16.48
CA LYS A 511 13.16 -34.38 -17.34
C LYS A 511 14.11 -33.17 -17.24
N ALA A 512 13.56 -31.95 -17.24
CA ALA A 512 14.37 -30.73 -17.09
C ALA A 512 15.11 -30.72 -15.75
N ILE A 513 14.44 -31.05 -14.64
CA ILE A 513 15.07 -31.13 -13.31
C ILE A 513 16.11 -32.24 -13.26
N LYS A 514 15.79 -33.44 -13.79
CA LYS A 514 16.75 -34.56 -13.85
C LYS A 514 18.04 -34.18 -14.58
N ASN A 515 17.92 -33.45 -15.70
CA ASN A 515 19.07 -33.01 -16.48
C ASN A 515 19.98 -32.00 -15.75
N MET A 516 19.53 -31.41 -14.65
CA MET A 516 20.34 -30.53 -13.80
C MET A 516 21.31 -31.31 -12.88
N ASN A 517 21.15 -32.63 -12.76
CA ASN A 517 21.98 -33.51 -11.91
C ASN A 517 22.11 -33.02 -10.46
N LEU A 518 20.99 -32.61 -9.86
CA LEU A 518 20.94 -32.04 -8.51
C LEU A 518 21.03 -33.12 -7.42
N SER A 519 21.51 -32.74 -6.25
CA SER A 519 21.51 -33.61 -5.07
C SER A 519 20.10 -33.76 -4.49
N GLN A 520 19.83 -34.91 -3.87
CA GLN A 520 18.57 -35.13 -3.16
C GLN A 520 18.55 -34.38 -1.82
N PRO A 521 17.36 -34.10 -1.26
CA PRO A 521 17.25 -33.53 0.07
C PRO A 521 17.87 -34.44 1.15
N LYS A 522 18.42 -33.84 2.21
CA LYS A 522 19.06 -34.60 3.30
C LYS A 522 18.06 -35.34 4.19
N VAL A 523 16.81 -34.89 4.20
CA VAL A 523 15.69 -35.44 4.98
C VAL A 523 14.40 -35.30 4.18
N ASP A 524 13.36 -36.03 4.54
CA ASP A 524 12.03 -35.83 3.97
C ASP A 524 11.43 -34.52 4.48
N LEU A 525 11.33 -33.51 3.60
CA LEU A 525 10.80 -32.19 3.92
C LEU A 525 9.35 -32.25 4.45
N THR A 526 8.56 -33.25 4.06
CA THR A 526 7.15 -33.39 4.51
C THR A 526 7.03 -33.63 6.02
N THR A 527 8.12 -34.04 6.67
CA THR A 527 8.21 -34.29 8.11
C THR A 527 8.56 -33.04 8.92
N LEU A 528 8.99 -31.95 8.28
CA LEU A 528 9.42 -30.74 8.99
C LEU A 528 8.23 -30.02 9.62
N ARG A 529 8.48 -29.46 10.81
CA ARG A 529 7.56 -28.66 11.63
C ARG A 529 8.32 -27.44 12.16
N ASP A 530 7.62 -26.40 12.58
CA ASP A 530 8.19 -25.11 13.01
C ASP A 530 8.05 -24.83 14.51
N ASN A 531 7.72 -25.86 15.29
CA ASN A 531 7.50 -25.82 16.74
C ASN A 531 8.68 -26.37 17.56
#